data_AF-A0A813D1U3-F1
#
_entry.id   AF-A0A813D1U3-F1
#
_cell.length_a   1.000
_cell.length_b   1.000
_cell.length_c   1.000
_cell.angle_alpha   90.00
_cell.angle_beta   90.00
_cell.angle_gamma   90.00
#
_symmetry.space_group_name_H-M   'P 1'
#
loop_
_entity.id
_entity.type
_entity.pdbx_description
1 polymer ?
#
loop_
_entity_poly.entity_id
_entity_poly.type
_entity_poly.pdbx_seq_one_letter_code
_entity_poly.pdbx_strand_id
1 'polypeptide(L)'
;MPIGTANLILSVWESQRRVLQYAGEANANPEEVKTSLPQGDPWSLIAMAVVLLLPLFDLRRGPETTDIMLYVDDRAWASTNASDCMNFGRKWKDWSSRLGLKENEAKEKYYRQNYALALEEFAKVGAPPKTISGAPALLGVELAPETGRPFTDKEKKKLDQAALVARKARSLPLPASRRLRIAAAKAVPKAAYGWLCEAPTEQMFAKVEDAIARAGPNPAMGDRDLKKLFRGHSASPYFMAGKQVLMAAWRRAKHSKALPGIWRDVGWVHTLCIFLQKIGCLEVAAWRWTTRLGGIIDLDPSSEDFDQTSGAVGHNTREAWRQTLFERWLARTDAKCQASAYTEQRCTLTRKLVANDTHRFAVFTGASVIPQKFEVMLSRKNRRNGREPNTILCPWCKEVRGADWEHMVWKCEASGKPPELAAPTDLLQRRLGWASTARTRAYNFAVLDWMADVRQRILEERYEHKQRELVRQQQQQRRQVTAAATTAATGRQQWEQQQQQQQRQLQQQQRRPLGNHRNARLPRSLLAGVRRLAATKKL
;
A
#
# COMPACT_ATOMS: atom_id res chain seq x y z
N MET A 1 25.59 0.36 -42.12
CA MET A 1 24.13 0.23 -42.33
C MET A 1 23.90 -0.06 -43.82
N PRO A 2 23.03 -1.00 -44.21
CA PRO A 2 22.71 -1.22 -45.63
C PRO A 2 22.18 0.06 -46.29
N ILE A 3 22.59 0.33 -47.54
CA ILE A 3 22.25 1.57 -48.26
C ILE A 3 20.74 1.80 -48.34
N GLY A 4 19.96 0.75 -48.61
CA GLY A 4 18.49 0.86 -48.67
C GLY A 4 17.85 1.31 -47.36
N THR A 5 18.38 0.84 -46.21
CA THR A 5 17.92 1.27 -44.89
C THR A 5 18.30 2.72 -44.59
N ALA A 6 19.52 3.14 -44.97
CA ALA A 6 19.96 4.51 -44.81
C ALA A 6 19.11 5.48 -45.64
N ASN A 7 18.82 5.15 -46.90
CA ASN A 7 17.97 5.96 -47.78
C ASN A 7 16.54 6.05 -47.26
N LEU A 8 15.97 4.94 -46.76
CA LEU A 8 14.66 4.95 -46.13
C LEU A 8 14.63 5.90 -44.92
N ILE A 9 15.62 5.79 -44.03
CA ILE A 9 15.72 6.65 -42.83
C ILE A 9 15.85 8.12 -43.23
N LEU A 10 16.75 8.45 -44.17
CA LEU A 10 16.92 9.82 -44.66
C LEU A 10 15.63 10.36 -45.26
N SER A 11 14.92 9.58 -46.09
CA SER A 11 13.65 10.01 -46.67
C SER A 11 12.59 10.35 -45.61
N VAL A 12 12.55 9.60 -44.50
CA VAL A 12 11.62 9.86 -43.40
C VAL A 12 12.09 11.05 -42.55
N TRP A 13 13.39 11.16 -42.28
CA TRP A 13 13.93 12.15 -41.35
C TRP A 13 14.10 13.54 -41.96
N GLU A 14 14.44 13.64 -43.24
CA GLU A 14 14.65 14.92 -43.93
C GLU A 14 13.34 15.59 -44.35
N SER A 15 12.28 14.80 -44.52
CA SER A 15 10.95 15.28 -44.96
C SER A 15 9.91 15.28 -43.84
N GLN A 16 10.33 15.34 -42.57
CA GLN A 16 9.39 15.34 -41.45
C GLN A 16 8.50 16.57 -41.48
N ARG A 17 7.18 16.35 -41.52
CA ARG A 17 6.16 17.38 -41.37
C ARG A 17 5.44 17.21 -40.04
N ARG A 18 5.48 18.23 -39.19
CA ARG A 18 4.88 18.19 -37.84
C ARG A 18 3.74 19.19 -37.75
N VAL A 19 2.60 18.73 -37.25
CA VAL A 19 1.48 19.60 -36.91
C VAL A 19 1.71 20.12 -35.50
N LEU A 20 1.89 21.44 -35.36
CA LEU A 20 2.01 22.07 -34.04
C LEU A 20 0.63 22.14 -33.39
N GLN A 21 0.53 21.63 -32.16
CA GLN A 21 -0.69 21.72 -31.35
C GLN A 21 -0.42 22.49 -30.07
N TYR A 22 -1.30 23.44 -29.75
CA TYR A 22 -1.25 24.21 -28.51
C TYR A 22 -2.66 24.54 -28.04
N ALA A 23 -2.94 24.28 -26.76
CA ALA A 23 -4.24 24.57 -26.12
C ALA A 23 -5.48 23.99 -26.86
N GLY A 24 -5.33 22.85 -27.53
CA GLY A 24 -6.42 22.20 -28.29
C GLY A 24 -6.56 22.68 -29.73
N GLU A 25 -5.82 23.72 -30.14
CA GLU A 25 -5.73 24.19 -31.52
C GLU A 25 -4.57 23.52 -32.25
N ALA A 26 -4.71 23.34 -33.56
CA ALA A 26 -3.68 22.81 -34.44
C ALA A 26 -3.34 23.82 -35.54
N ASN A 27 -2.05 24.02 -35.81
CA ASN A 27 -1.63 24.80 -36.97
C ASN A 27 -2.15 24.12 -38.25
N ALA A 28 -2.87 24.86 -39.09
CA ALA A 28 -3.43 24.35 -40.34
C ALA A 28 -2.34 23.86 -41.32
N ASN A 29 -1.14 24.44 -41.22
CA ASN A 29 -0.02 24.09 -42.07
C ASN A 29 1.03 23.31 -41.26
N PRO A 30 1.32 22.05 -41.63
CA PRO A 30 2.41 21.31 -41.03
C PRO A 30 3.75 22.01 -41.27
N GLU A 31 4.58 22.11 -40.23
CA GLU A 31 5.92 22.65 -40.33
C GLU A 31 6.91 21.56 -40.73
N GLU A 32 7.80 21.89 -41.66
CA GLU A 32 8.90 21.01 -42.05
C GLU A 32 10.03 21.09 -41.01
N VAL A 33 10.44 19.95 -40.44
CA VAL A 33 11.44 19.90 -39.37
C VAL A 33 12.64 19.08 -39.80
N LYS A 34 13.76 19.76 -40.07
CA LYS A 34 15.00 19.14 -40.58
C LYS A 34 16.05 18.84 -39.50
N THR A 35 15.86 19.36 -38.28
CA THR A 35 16.88 19.39 -37.23
C THR A 35 16.51 18.54 -36.01
N SER A 36 15.65 17.53 -36.17
CA SER A 36 15.23 16.70 -35.04
C SER A 36 15.02 15.25 -35.43
N LEU A 37 15.24 14.37 -34.45
CA LEU A 37 14.92 12.96 -34.57
C LEU A 37 13.44 12.72 -34.22
N PRO A 38 12.71 11.88 -34.96
CA PRO A 38 11.32 11.54 -34.64
C PRO A 38 11.22 10.73 -33.34
N GLN A 39 10.34 11.14 -32.43
CA GLN A 39 10.10 10.42 -31.17
C GLN A 39 9.24 9.18 -31.41
N GLY A 40 9.63 8.05 -30.81
CA GLY A 40 8.96 6.76 -31.01
C GLY A 40 9.45 5.97 -32.22
N ASP A 41 10.31 6.56 -33.06
CA ASP A 41 11.01 5.84 -34.12
C ASP A 41 12.18 5.00 -33.55
N PRO A 42 12.29 3.71 -33.91
CA PRO A 42 13.33 2.83 -33.38
C PRO A 42 14.76 3.21 -33.82
N TRP A 43 14.92 3.91 -34.94
CA TRP A 43 16.23 4.31 -35.46
C TRP A 43 16.75 5.59 -34.82
N SER A 44 15.86 6.48 -34.37
CA SER A 44 16.22 7.73 -33.68
C SER A 44 17.14 7.49 -32.48
N LEU A 45 16.88 6.46 -31.69
CA LEU A 45 17.72 6.14 -30.53
C LEU A 45 19.14 5.72 -30.95
N ILE A 46 19.26 4.96 -32.03
CA ILE A 46 20.54 4.52 -32.57
C ILE A 46 21.32 5.72 -33.13
N ALA A 47 20.69 6.60 -33.90
CA ALA A 47 21.36 7.79 -34.42
C ALA A 47 21.83 8.72 -33.31
N MET A 48 21.00 8.96 -32.29
CA MET A 48 21.43 9.75 -31.13
C MET A 48 22.61 9.09 -30.41
N ALA A 49 22.58 7.76 -30.22
CA ALA A 49 23.72 7.05 -29.64
C ALA A 49 24.99 7.24 -30.49
N VAL A 50 24.92 7.12 -31.82
CA VAL A 50 26.05 7.32 -32.74
C VAL A 50 26.62 8.73 -32.64
N VAL A 51 25.77 9.76 -32.62
CA VAL A 51 26.19 11.16 -32.45
C VAL A 51 26.94 11.35 -31.13
N LEU A 52 26.45 10.71 -30.05
CA LEU A 52 27.04 10.81 -28.72
C LEU A 52 28.27 9.91 -28.52
N LEU A 53 28.59 8.99 -29.44
CA LEU A 53 29.81 8.17 -29.33
C LEU A 53 31.08 9.01 -29.47
N LEU A 54 31.07 10.04 -30.33
CA LEU A 54 32.23 10.91 -30.55
C LEU A 54 32.71 11.59 -29.26
N PRO A 55 31.86 12.35 -28.53
CA PRO A 55 32.28 12.93 -27.25
C PRO A 55 32.64 11.87 -26.22
N LEU A 56 31.96 10.71 -26.20
CA LEU A 56 32.29 9.63 -25.28
C LEU A 56 33.70 9.07 -25.51
N PHE A 57 34.12 8.85 -26.75
CA PHE A 57 35.45 8.34 -27.07
C PHE A 57 36.53 9.35 -26.70
N ASP A 58 36.33 10.63 -27.01
CA ASP A 58 37.28 11.68 -26.68
C ASP A 58 37.42 11.86 -25.16
N LEU A 59 36.28 11.94 -24.45
CA LEU A 59 36.27 12.16 -23.01
C LEU A 59 36.82 10.97 -22.21
N ARG A 60 36.67 9.73 -22.71
CA ARG A 60 37.28 8.53 -22.12
C ARG A 60 38.79 8.47 -22.24
N ARG A 61 39.39 9.24 -23.16
CA ARG A 61 40.85 9.43 -23.23
C ARG A 61 41.36 10.49 -22.25
N GLY A 62 40.46 11.11 -21.48
CA GLY A 62 40.80 12.04 -20.42
C GLY A 62 41.50 11.37 -19.23
N PRO A 63 41.57 12.06 -18.08
CA PRO A 63 42.18 11.51 -16.87
C PRO A 63 41.57 10.16 -16.48
N GLU A 64 42.42 9.18 -16.15
CA GLU A 64 41.99 7.85 -15.67
C GLU A 64 41.13 7.91 -14.40
N THR A 65 41.10 9.07 -13.73
CA THR A 65 40.32 9.34 -12.51
C THR A 65 38.84 9.58 -12.75
N THR A 66 38.38 9.65 -14.01
CA THR A 66 36.99 10.04 -14.33
C THR A 66 36.21 8.93 -15.03
N ASP A 67 35.13 8.49 -14.39
CA ASP A 67 34.16 7.57 -14.95
C ASP A 67 32.98 8.33 -15.57
N ILE A 68 32.50 7.88 -16.74
CA ILE A 68 31.32 8.43 -17.41
C ILE A 68 30.23 7.36 -17.58
N MET A 69 28.99 7.76 -17.27
CA MET A 69 27.77 7.01 -17.56
C MET A 69 26.87 7.85 -18.47
N LEU A 70 26.45 7.25 -19.58
CA LEU A 70 25.47 7.83 -20.51
C LEU A 70 24.25 6.90 -20.58
N TYR A 71 23.07 7.48 -20.38
CA TYR A 71 21.79 6.85 -20.63
C TYR A 71 21.00 7.75 -21.56
N VAL A 72 21.09 7.47 -22.86
CA VAL A 72 20.43 8.28 -23.89
C VAL A 72 21.00 9.71 -23.86
N ASP A 73 20.21 10.73 -23.48
CA ASP A 73 20.62 12.12 -23.30
C ASP A 73 21.02 12.44 -21.85
N ASP A 74 20.58 11.62 -20.88
CA ASP A 74 20.91 11.77 -19.47
C ASP A 74 22.30 11.22 -19.20
N ARG A 75 23.13 12.00 -18.53
CA ARG A 75 24.54 11.69 -18.36
C ARG A 75 25.04 12.12 -17.00
N ALA A 76 25.95 11.33 -16.47
CA ALA A 76 26.65 11.61 -15.24
C ALA A 76 28.10 11.19 -15.39
N TRP A 77 28.99 11.92 -14.72
CA TRP A 77 30.38 11.52 -14.56
C TRP A 77 30.77 11.64 -13.09
N ALA A 78 31.75 10.86 -12.68
CA ALA A 78 32.30 10.86 -11.34
C ALA A 78 33.82 10.97 -11.44
N SER A 79 34.41 11.81 -10.60
CA SER A 79 35.85 12.00 -10.53
C SER A 79 36.31 12.04 -9.07
N THR A 80 37.61 11.85 -8.83
CA THR A 80 38.20 11.88 -7.49
C THR A 80 38.35 13.29 -6.93
N ASN A 81 38.28 14.33 -7.77
CA ASN A 81 38.37 15.73 -7.36
C ASN A 81 37.45 16.65 -8.18
N ALA A 82 37.12 17.81 -7.59
CA ALA A 82 36.19 18.77 -8.20
C ALA A 82 36.73 19.43 -9.48
N SER A 83 38.04 19.62 -9.60
CA SER A 83 38.68 20.24 -10.77
C SER A 83 38.48 19.40 -12.02
N ASP A 84 38.82 18.11 -11.95
CA ASP A 84 38.63 17.16 -13.04
C ASP A 84 37.15 17.04 -13.42
N CYS A 85 36.25 17.02 -12.42
CA CYS A 85 34.81 17.00 -12.64
C CYS A 85 34.32 18.24 -13.42
N MET A 86 34.79 19.44 -13.06
CA MET A 86 34.46 20.69 -13.77
C MET A 86 35.08 20.74 -15.17
N ASN A 87 36.32 20.29 -15.33
CA ASN A 87 37.01 20.21 -16.61
C ASN A 87 36.27 19.30 -17.58
N PHE A 88 35.79 18.15 -17.09
CA PHE A 88 34.97 17.23 -17.85
C PHE A 88 33.67 17.89 -18.32
N GLY A 89 32.96 18.56 -17.41
CA GLY A 89 31.73 19.30 -17.75
C GLY A 89 31.95 20.37 -18.82
N ARG A 90 33.06 21.11 -18.77
CA ARG A 90 33.43 22.10 -19.80
C ARG A 90 33.69 21.46 -21.16
N LYS A 91 34.47 20.37 -21.20
CA LYS A 91 34.72 19.63 -22.45
C LYS A 91 33.44 19.07 -23.04
N TRP A 92 32.53 18.57 -22.21
CA TRP A 92 31.22 18.12 -22.68
C TRP A 92 30.42 19.27 -23.30
N LYS A 93 30.39 20.45 -22.66
CA LYS A 93 29.68 21.63 -23.20
C LYS A 93 30.23 22.06 -24.55
N ASP A 94 31.56 22.03 -24.71
CA ASP A 94 32.20 22.29 -26.01
C ASP A 94 31.75 21.28 -27.07
N TRP A 95 31.79 19.98 -26.77
CA TRP A 95 31.26 18.95 -27.65
C TRP A 95 29.78 19.15 -28.00
N SER A 96 28.96 19.52 -27.03
CA SER A 96 27.54 19.76 -27.24
C SER A 96 27.32 20.90 -28.23
N SER A 97 28.07 21.99 -28.07
CA SER A 97 28.07 23.12 -29.01
C SER A 97 28.47 22.70 -30.42
N ARG A 98 29.55 21.92 -30.56
CA ARG A 98 30.02 21.40 -31.86
C ARG A 98 29.02 20.49 -32.55
N LEU A 99 28.25 19.72 -31.79
CA LEU A 99 27.20 18.84 -32.29
C LEU A 99 25.86 19.55 -32.51
N GLY A 100 25.77 20.86 -32.24
CA GLY A 100 24.52 21.61 -32.32
C GLY A 100 23.49 21.25 -31.24
N LEU A 101 23.93 20.63 -30.14
CA LEU A 101 23.10 20.26 -29.00
C LEU A 101 23.02 21.40 -27.98
N LYS A 102 21.82 21.62 -27.44
CA LYS A 102 21.58 22.65 -26.42
C LYS A 102 21.45 22.03 -25.03
N GLU A 103 22.35 22.42 -24.14
CA GLU A 103 22.38 21.94 -22.76
C GLU A 103 21.35 22.64 -21.86
N ASN A 104 20.81 21.90 -20.90
CA ASN A 104 19.88 22.44 -19.90
C ASN A 104 20.62 22.76 -18.59
N GLU A 105 21.14 23.97 -18.49
CA GLU A 105 21.92 24.44 -17.33
C GLU A 105 21.15 24.36 -16.00
N ALA A 106 19.81 24.47 -16.03
CA ALA A 106 19.01 24.37 -14.82
C ALA A 106 19.02 22.96 -14.21
N LYS A 107 19.24 21.94 -15.06
CA LYS A 107 19.33 20.53 -14.66
C LYS A 107 20.76 20.11 -14.27
N GLU A 108 21.78 20.87 -14.64
CA GLU A 108 23.16 20.58 -14.26
C GLU A 108 23.30 20.64 -12.73
N LYS A 109 23.82 19.55 -12.15
CA LYS A 109 24.05 19.43 -10.72
C LYS A 109 25.40 18.78 -10.43
N TYR A 110 26.10 19.32 -9.44
CA TYR A 110 27.28 18.74 -8.81
C TYR A 110 26.92 18.19 -7.44
N TYR A 111 27.52 17.07 -7.06
CA TYR A 111 27.22 16.40 -5.81
C TYR A 111 28.45 15.68 -5.26
N ARG A 112 28.55 15.70 -3.93
CA ARG A 112 29.43 14.87 -3.13
C ARG A 112 28.66 14.44 -1.89
N GLN A 113 28.97 13.25 -1.38
CA GLN A 113 28.29 12.67 -0.21
C GLN A 113 28.37 13.57 1.04
N ASN A 114 29.51 14.22 1.27
CA ASN A 114 29.65 15.29 2.26
C ASN A 114 29.34 16.65 1.59
N TYR A 115 28.17 17.20 1.90
CA TYR A 115 27.67 18.42 1.27
C TYR A 115 28.48 19.67 1.65
N ALA A 116 28.98 19.76 2.88
CA ALA A 116 29.79 20.91 3.31
C ALA A 116 31.11 20.96 2.53
N LEU A 117 31.79 19.82 2.41
CA LEU A 117 33.00 19.71 1.58
C LEU A 117 32.69 19.93 0.09
N ALA A 118 31.50 19.52 -0.39
CA ALA A 118 31.06 19.79 -1.74
C ALA A 118 31.01 21.30 -2.02
N LEU A 119 30.40 22.08 -1.13
CA LEU A 119 30.31 23.52 -1.26
C LEU A 119 31.69 24.17 -1.32
N GLU A 120 32.61 23.75 -0.45
CA GLU A 120 33.97 24.27 -0.41
C GLU A 120 34.76 23.94 -1.69
N GLU A 121 34.83 22.66 -2.06
CA GLU A 121 35.66 22.22 -3.19
C GLU A 121 35.15 22.73 -4.53
N PHE A 122 33.84 22.66 -4.76
CA PHE A 122 33.25 23.13 -6.01
C PHE A 122 33.27 24.66 -6.10
N ALA A 123 33.14 25.39 -4.98
CA ALA A 123 33.33 26.84 -4.99
C ALA A 123 34.77 27.24 -5.35
N LYS A 124 35.78 26.52 -4.83
CA LYS A 124 37.21 26.77 -5.15
C LYS A 124 37.53 26.64 -6.64
N VAL A 125 36.81 25.77 -7.35
CA VAL A 125 36.98 25.57 -8.81
C VAL A 125 35.95 26.35 -9.65
N GLY A 126 35.22 27.29 -9.04
CA GLY A 126 34.33 28.22 -9.73
C GLY A 126 32.96 27.66 -10.12
N ALA A 127 32.48 26.58 -9.50
CA ALA A 127 31.13 26.08 -9.74
C ALA A 127 30.08 27.03 -9.12
N PRO A 128 28.99 27.37 -9.84
CA PRO A 128 27.93 28.21 -9.28
C PRO A 128 27.24 27.50 -8.09
N PRO A 129 27.06 28.15 -6.92
CA PRO A 129 26.46 27.51 -5.74
C PRO A 129 25.11 26.83 -6.00
N LYS A 130 24.27 27.41 -6.87
CA LYS A 130 22.95 26.86 -7.30
C LYS A 130 23.01 25.52 -8.02
N THR A 131 24.18 25.14 -8.53
CA THR A 131 24.43 23.86 -9.21
C THR A 131 24.89 22.78 -8.24
N ILE A 132 25.34 23.14 -7.04
CA ILE A 132 25.76 22.16 -6.01
C ILE A 132 24.50 21.68 -5.28
N SER A 133 24.27 20.38 -5.24
CA SER A 133 23.08 19.77 -4.63
C SER A 133 23.48 18.70 -3.62
N GLY A 134 22.80 18.64 -2.49
CA GLY A 134 22.99 17.59 -1.48
C GLY A 134 22.28 16.27 -1.82
N ALA A 135 21.34 16.27 -2.76
CA ALA A 135 20.54 15.09 -3.11
C ALA A 135 20.00 15.18 -4.56
N PRO A 136 20.87 15.21 -5.58
CA PRO A 136 20.39 15.20 -6.96
C PRO A 136 19.69 13.89 -7.29
N ALA A 137 18.80 13.94 -8.30
CA ALA A 137 18.13 12.76 -8.84
C ALA A 137 18.83 12.31 -10.12
N LEU A 138 19.21 11.03 -10.18
CA LEU A 138 19.82 10.38 -11.34
C LEU A 138 18.96 9.19 -11.76
N LEU A 139 18.41 9.20 -12.97
CA LEU A 139 17.55 8.13 -13.49
C LEU A 139 16.40 7.73 -12.54
N GLY A 140 15.88 8.68 -11.76
CA GLY A 140 14.81 8.46 -10.77
C GLY A 140 15.27 7.87 -9.43
N VAL A 141 16.57 7.71 -9.22
CA VAL A 141 17.20 7.45 -7.92
C VAL A 141 17.63 8.79 -7.33
N GLU A 142 17.28 9.05 -6.09
CA GLU A 142 17.74 10.25 -5.39
C GLU A 142 18.90 9.92 -4.48
N LEU A 143 20.05 10.56 -4.74
CA LEU A 143 21.24 10.39 -3.92
C LEU A 143 20.97 10.93 -2.51
N ALA A 144 21.72 10.43 -1.54
CA ALA A 144 21.61 10.84 -0.14
C ALA A 144 22.98 11.33 0.36
N PRO A 145 23.02 12.39 1.17
CA PRO A 145 24.27 12.77 1.84
C PRO A 145 24.63 11.72 2.91
N GLU A 146 25.84 11.81 3.46
CA GLU A 146 26.33 10.88 4.48
C GLU A 146 25.45 10.85 5.73
N THR A 147 24.89 12.00 6.11
CA THR A 147 24.00 12.16 7.26
C THR A 147 22.59 11.59 7.03
N GLY A 148 22.33 11.00 5.85
CA GLY A 148 21.00 10.63 5.40
C GLY A 148 20.13 11.85 5.05
N ARG A 149 18.93 11.59 4.53
CA ARG A 149 17.97 12.65 4.20
C ARG A 149 16.52 12.24 4.51
N PRO A 150 15.63 13.22 4.75
CA PRO A 150 14.21 12.95 4.72
C PRO A 150 13.73 12.58 3.31
N PHE A 151 12.53 12.00 3.25
CA PHE A 151 11.87 11.70 1.97
C PHE A 151 11.56 12.96 1.19
N THR A 152 11.92 12.93 -0.08
CA THR A 152 11.56 14.02 -0.98
C THR A 152 10.11 13.94 -1.39
N ASP A 153 9.59 15.05 -1.90
CA ASP A 153 8.23 15.09 -2.41
C ASP A 153 8.05 14.24 -3.68
N LYS A 154 9.12 14.00 -4.44
CA LYS A 154 9.10 13.07 -5.59
C LYS A 154 8.88 11.64 -5.12
N GLU A 155 9.56 11.20 -4.06
CA GLU A 155 9.38 9.88 -3.46
C GLU A 155 7.98 9.71 -2.88
N LYS A 156 7.46 10.71 -2.16
CA LYS A 156 6.08 10.71 -1.64
C LYS A 156 5.06 10.61 -2.77
N LYS A 157 5.20 11.45 -3.81
CA LYS A 157 4.34 11.44 -5.00
C LYS A 157 4.38 10.10 -5.74
N LYS A 158 5.56 9.47 -5.82
CA LYS A 158 5.74 8.11 -6.38
C LYS A 158 4.91 7.08 -5.61
N LEU A 159 4.96 7.08 -4.28
CA LEU A 159 4.17 6.19 -3.42
C LEU A 159 2.67 6.46 -3.55
N ASP A 160 2.26 7.72 -3.61
CA ASP A 160 0.84 8.10 -3.80
C ASP A 160 0.28 7.63 -5.14
N GLN A 161 1.07 7.78 -6.20
CA GLN A 161 0.72 7.26 -7.52
C GLN A 161 0.65 5.73 -7.54
N ALA A 162 1.59 5.04 -6.88
CA ALA A 162 1.54 3.59 -6.76
C ALA A 162 0.27 3.12 -6.03
N ALA A 163 -0.08 3.76 -4.92
CA ALA A 163 -1.30 3.48 -4.18
C ALA A 163 -2.56 3.78 -5.02
N LEU A 164 -2.57 4.85 -5.82
CA LEU A 164 -3.65 5.16 -6.75
C LEU A 164 -3.82 4.07 -7.82
N VAL A 165 -2.72 3.60 -8.41
CA VAL A 165 -2.74 2.51 -9.39
C VAL A 165 -3.31 1.22 -8.80
N ALA A 166 -2.92 0.86 -7.57
CA ALA A 166 -3.49 -0.28 -6.86
C ALA A 166 -5.00 -0.11 -6.59
N ARG A 167 -5.45 1.10 -6.22
CA ARG A 167 -6.89 1.40 -6.05
C ARG A 167 -7.66 1.27 -7.36
N LYS A 168 -7.11 1.70 -8.49
CA LYS A 168 -7.71 1.51 -9.82
C LYS A 168 -7.80 0.02 -10.19
N ALA A 169 -6.78 -0.78 -9.89
CA ALA A 169 -6.81 -2.22 -10.15
C ALA A 169 -7.92 -2.94 -9.34
N ARG A 170 -8.30 -2.41 -8.16
CA ARG A 170 -9.40 -2.95 -7.35
C ARG A 170 -10.77 -2.81 -8.03
N SER A 171 -10.99 -1.76 -8.84
CA SER A 171 -12.29 -1.53 -9.50
C SER A 171 -12.48 -2.35 -10.77
N LEU A 172 -11.49 -3.15 -11.17
CA LEU A 172 -11.62 -4.02 -12.34
C LEU A 172 -12.68 -5.12 -12.10
N PRO A 173 -13.49 -5.49 -13.12
CA PRO A 173 -14.48 -6.56 -13.04
C PRO A 173 -13.80 -7.94 -13.18
N LEU A 174 -12.83 -8.21 -12.31
CA LEU A 174 -12.01 -9.43 -12.34
C LEU A 174 -12.04 -10.15 -10.98
N PRO A 175 -11.79 -11.47 -10.97
CA PRO A 175 -11.59 -12.21 -9.73
C PRO A 175 -10.52 -11.58 -8.84
N ALA A 176 -10.70 -11.68 -7.52
CA ALA A 176 -9.85 -10.99 -6.53
C ALA A 176 -8.35 -11.27 -6.68
N SER A 177 -7.95 -12.49 -7.05
CA SER A 177 -6.55 -12.82 -7.30
C SER A 177 -5.96 -12.17 -8.55
N ARG A 178 -6.75 -12.04 -9.63
CA ARG A 178 -6.32 -11.35 -10.84
C ARG A 178 -6.15 -9.85 -10.55
N ARG A 179 -7.08 -9.25 -9.81
CA ARG A 179 -6.95 -7.86 -9.34
C ARG A 179 -5.71 -7.66 -8.48
N LEU A 180 -5.46 -8.56 -7.52
CA LEU A 180 -4.24 -8.53 -6.70
C LEU A 180 -2.97 -8.61 -7.55
N ARG A 181 -2.91 -9.53 -8.53
CA ARG A 181 -1.76 -9.66 -9.44
C ARG A 181 -1.56 -8.40 -10.27
N ILE A 182 -2.61 -7.82 -10.83
CA ILE A 182 -2.53 -6.56 -11.59
C ILE A 182 -2.09 -5.41 -10.70
N ALA A 183 -2.68 -5.28 -9.50
CA ALA A 183 -2.31 -4.26 -8.53
C ALA A 183 -0.83 -4.38 -8.16
N ALA A 184 -0.36 -5.58 -7.82
CA ALA A 184 1.05 -5.84 -7.52
C ALA A 184 1.96 -5.53 -8.73
N ALA A 185 1.65 -6.08 -9.91
CA ALA A 185 2.46 -5.91 -11.11
C ALA A 185 2.61 -4.46 -11.59
N LYS A 186 1.65 -3.58 -11.26
CA LYS A 186 1.69 -2.16 -11.66
C LYS A 186 2.15 -1.23 -10.53
N ALA A 187 1.66 -1.45 -9.31
CA ALA A 187 1.97 -0.57 -8.18
C ALA A 187 3.34 -0.87 -7.57
N VAL A 188 3.73 -2.14 -7.46
CA VAL A 188 4.99 -2.51 -6.78
C VAL A 188 6.21 -2.02 -7.55
N PRO A 189 6.36 -2.21 -8.88
CA PRO A 189 7.52 -1.67 -9.59
C PRO A 189 7.63 -0.15 -9.47
N LYS A 190 6.49 0.57 -9.52
CA LYS A 190 6.46 2.03 -9.32
C LYS A 190 6.89 2.42 -7.90
N ALA A 191 6.42 1.71 -6.88
CA ALA A 191 6.77 2.00 -5.49
C ALA A 191 8.21 1.61 -5.15
N ALA A 192 8.69 0.48 -5.65
CA ALA A 192 9.96 -0.15 -5.28
C ALA A 192 11.17 0.37 -6.07
N TYR A 193 10.97 1.14 -7.14
CA TYR A 193 12.08 1.68 -7.91
C TYR A 193 12.76 2.86 -7.20
N GLY A 194 14.09 2.92 -7.28
CA GLY A 194 14.88 4.10 -6.92
C GLY A 194 15.43 4.13 -5.49
N TRP A 195 15.33 3.05 -4.71
CA TRP A 195 15.80 2.99 -3.31
C TRP A 195 17.21 2.44 -3.17
N LEU A 196 18.17 3.00 -3.93
CA LEU A 196 19.57 2.56 -3.87
C LEU A 196 20.33 3.21 -2.72
N CYS A 197 20.15 4.52 -2.52
CA CYS A 197 21.00 5.30 -1.61
C CYS A 197 20.38 5.53 -0.22
N GLU A 198 19.11 5.19 -0.04
CA GLU A 198 18.37 5.37 1.22
C GLU A 198 17.47 4.15 1.45
N ALA A 199 17.59 3.53 2.62
CA ALA A 199 16.86 2.31 2.95
C ALA A 199 15.41 2.65 3.35
N PRO A 200 14.40 2.24 2.57
CA PRO A 200 13.02 2.55 2.91
C PRO A 200 12.57 1.74 4.13
N THR A 201 11.63 2.29 4.91
CA THR A 201 10.99 1.58 6.02
C THR A 201 9.71 0.89 5.57
N GLU A 202 9.30 -0.18 6.28
CA GLU A 202 8.02 -0.84 6.00
C GLU A 202 6.82 0.12 6.16
N GLN A 203 6.92 1.09 7.08
CA GLN A 203 5.84 2.06 7.34
C GLN A 203 5.58 2.96 6.13
N MET A 204 6.62 3.35 5.39
CA MET A 204 6.45 4.15 4.18
C MET A 204 5.59 3.44 3.14
N PHE A 205 5.79 2.14 3.01
CA PHE A 205 5.06 1.32 2.07
C PHE A 205 3.66 0.93 2.55
N ALA A 206 3.31 1.18 3.81
CA ALA A 206 2.05 0.71 4.40
C ALA A 206 0.83 1.15 3.59
N LYS A 207 0.80 2.40 3.09
CA LYS A 207 -0.28 2.92 2.24
C LYS A 207 -0.41 2.17 0.92
N VAL A 208 0.71 1.80 0.31
CA VAL A 208 0.75 1.05 -0.96
C VAL A 208 0.39 -0.42 -0.71
N GLU A 209 0.95 -1.03 0.34
CA GLU A 209 0.66 -2.41 0.73
C GLU A 209 -0.83 -2.60 1.06
N ASP A 210 -1.43 -1.67 1.78
CA ASP A 210 -2.86 -1.69 2.12
C ASP A 210 -3.75 -1.50 0.87
N ALA A 211 -3.34 -0.63 -0.07
CA ALA A 211 -4.03 -0.50 -1.35
C ALA A 211 -3.96 -1.79 -2.20
N ILE A 212 -2.79 -2.44 -2.26
CA ILE A 212 -2.61 -3.73 -2.95
C ILE A 212 -3.43 -4.82 -2.25
N ALA A 213 -3.38 -4.88 -0.92
CA ALA A 213 -4.11 -5.85 -0.11
C ALA A 213 -5.62 -5.80 -0.41
N ARG A 214 -6.20 -4.60 -0.51
CA ARG A 214 -7.62 -4.38 -0.81
C ARG A 214 -8.04 -4.76 -2.23
N ALA A 215 -7.10 -4.99 -3.15
CA ALA A 215 -7.43 -5.51 -4.49
C ALA A 215 -7.77 -7.01 -4.46
N GLY A 216 -7.25 -7.75 -3.48
CA GLY A 216 -7.47 -9.19 -3.27
C GLY A 216 -8.20 -9.51 -1.96
N PRO A 217 -8.21 -10.80 -1.56
CA PRO A 217 -8.70 -11.20 -0.24
C PRO A 217 -7.92 -10.50 0.88
N ASN A 218 -8.64 -9.78 1.74
CA ASN A 218 -8.06 -9.05 2.87
C ASN A 218 -8.93 -9.17 4.13
N PRO A 219 -8.99 -10.36 4.74
CA PRO A 219 -9.80 -10.59 5.93
C PRO A 219 -9.28 -9.72 7.09
N ALA A 220 -10.14 -8.92 7.72
CA ALA A 220 -9.72 -7.94 8.73
C ALA A 220 -8.92 -8.57 9.88
N MET A 221 -9.37 -9.71 10.40
CA MET A 221 -8.78 -10.40 11.55
C MET A 221 -7.57 -11.29 11.22
N GLY A 222 -7.15 -11.35 9.96
CA GLY A 222 -6.01 -12.18 9.59
C GLY A 222 -4.68 -11.56 10.00
N ASP A 223 -3.73 -12.40 10.37
CA ASP A 223 -2.39 -11.97 10.74
C ASP A 223 -1.68 -11.28 9.57
N ARG A 224 -0.95 -10.20 9.87
CA ARG A 224 -0.25 -9.37 8.88
C ARG A 224 0.86 -10.14 8.19
N ASP A 225 1.67 -10.88 8.93
CA ASP A 225 2.85 -11.56 8.40
C ASP A 225 2.42 -12.78 7.57
N LEU A 226 1.40 -13.52 8.03
CA LEU A 226 0.78 -14.57 7.21
C LEU A 226 0.16 -14.01 5.92
N LYS A 227 -0.57 -12.88 5.99
CA LYS A 227 -1.10 -12.23 4.78
C LYS A 227 0.02 -11.90 3.79
N LYS A 228 1.14 -11.34 4.26
CA LYS A 228 2.31 -11.03 3.41
C LYS A 228 2.92 -12.30 2.81
N LEU A 229 3.16 -13.31 3.65
CA LEU A 229 3.75 -14.60 3.27
C LEU A 229 3.01 -15.23 2.07
N PHE A 230 1.68 -15.29 2.15
CA PHE A 230 0.86 -15.98 1.15
C PHE A 230 0.44 -15.13 -0.05
N ARG A 231 0.32 -13.80 0.09
CA ARG A 231 0.23 -12.92 -1.09
C ARG A 231 1.48 -12.97 -1.94
N GLY A 232 2.61 -13.27 -1.30
CA GLY A 232 3.89 -13.47 -1.94
C GLY A 232 4.70 -12.19 -2.06
N HIS A 233 6.00 -12.40 -2.20
CA HIS A 233 7.02 -11.36 -2.27
C HIS A 233 6.78 -10.29 -3.36
N SER A 234 6.19 -10.68 -4.49
CA SER A 234 5.87 -9.75 -5.59
C SER A 234 4.80 -8.72 -5.22
N ALA A 235 4.06 -8.92 -4.13
CA ALA A 235 3.08 -7.97 -3.61
C ALA A 235 3.65 -7.07 -2.48
N SER A 236 4.90 -7.27 -2.06
CA SER A 236 5.55 -6.44 -1.05
C SER A 236 6.53 -5.46 -1.71
N PRO A 237 6.21 -4.16 -1.77
CA PRO A 237 7.12 -3.15 -2.32
C PRO A 237 8.39 -2.99 -1.48
N TYR A 238 8.34 -3.22 -0.17
CA TYR A 238 9.53 -3.23 0.69
C TYR A 238 10.51 -4.33 0.24
N PHE A 239 10.03 -5.56 0.12
CA PHE A 239 10.88 -6.67 -0.34
C PHE A 239 11.44 -6.42 -1.75
N MET A 240 10.59 -5.92 -2.66
CA MET A 240 11.01 -5.68 -4.03
C MET A 240 12.01 -4.53 -4.15
N ALA A 241 11.95 -3.51 -3.29
CA ALA A 241 12.93 -2.44 -3.23
C ALA A 241 14.32 -2.98 -2.86
N GLY A 242 14.41 -3.70 -1.74
CA GLY A 242 15.68 -4.29 -1.29
C GLY A 242 16.24 -5.33 -2.27
N LYS A 243 15.36 -6.17 -2.84
CA LYS A 243 15.75 -7.11 -3.89
C LYS A 243 16.35 -6.41 -5.12
N GLN A 244 15.86 -5.24 -5.51
CA GLN A 244 16.44 -4.49 -6.64
C GLN A 244 17.86 -4.03 -6.34
N VAL A 245 18.15 -3.59 -5.11
CA VAL A 245 19.51 -3.23 -4.68
C VAL A 245 20.43 -4.45 -4.74
N LEU A 246 20.00 -5.57 -4.17
CA LEU A 246 20.74 -6.84 -4.22
C LEU A 246 21.03 -7.27 -5.67
N MET A 247 20.01 -7.22 -6.54
CA MET A 247 20.15 -7.60 -7.95
C MET A 247 20.99 -6.61 -8.76
N ALA A 248 21.08 -5.35 -8.36
CA ALA A 248 22.00 -4.39 -8.96
C ALA A 248 23.44 -4.73 -8.58
N ALA A 249 23.70 -5.02 -7.31
CA ALA A 249 25.01 -5.46 -6.80
C ALA A 249 25.49 -6.74 -7.48
N TRP A 250 24.62 -7.76 -7.53
CA TRP A 250 24.91 -9.02 -8.22
C TRP A 250 25.23 -8.82 -9.71
N ARG A 251 24.43 -8.00 -10.42
CA ARG A 251 24.71 -7.70 -11.83
C ARG A 251 26.05 -6.98 -12.00
N ARG A 252 26.36 -6.04 -11.13
CA ARG A 252 27.66 -5.34 -11.13
C ARG A 252 28.79 -6.35 -11.00
N ALA A 253 28.74 -7.20 -9.98
CA ALA A 253 29.75 -8.24 -9.77
C ALA A 253 29.89 -9.20 -10.95
N LYS A 254 28.76 -9.68 -11.48
CA LYS A 254 28.75 -10.56 -12.66
C LYS A 254 29.39 -9.90 -13.88
N HIS A 255 29.07 -8.65 -14.16
CA HIS A 255 29.56 -7.95 -15.35
C HIS A 255 31.03 -7.53 -15.21
N SER A 256 31.47 -7.08 -14.03
CA SER A 256 32.85 -6.67 -13.81
C SER A 256 33.79 -7.84 -13.48
N LYS A 257 33.25 -9.03 -13.16
CA LYS A 257 34.01 -10.17 -12.62
C LYS A 257 34.86 -9.78 -11.39
N ALA A 258 34.34 -8.86 -10.59
CA ALA A 258 34.98 -8.34 -9.39
C ALA A 258 33.91 -8.08 -8.33
N LEU A 259 34.32 -7.78 -7.10
CA LEU A 259 33.38 -7.36 -6.06
C LEU A 259 32.51 -6.18 -6.54
N PRO A 260 31.24 -6.09 -6.12
CA PRO A 260 30.33 -5.02 -6.55
C PRO A 260 30.87 -3.59 -6.31
N GLY A 261 31.72 -3.42 -5.30
CA GLY A 261 32.38 -2.18 -4.97
C GLY A 261 33.14 -2.29 -3.64
N ILE A 262 33.60 -1.15 -3.14
CA ILE A 262 34.26 -1.07 -1.83
C ILE A 262 33.20 -1.33 -0.76
N TRP A 263 33.50 -2.28 0.13
CA TRP A 263 32.68 -2.55 1.30
C TRP A 263 32.78 -1.39 2.30
N ARG A 264 31.71 -0.62 2.45
CA ARG A 264 31.61 0.46 3.44
C ARG A 264 30.20 0.48 3.97
N ASP A 265 30.03 0.71 5.27
CA ASP A 265 28.71 0.81 5.89
C ASP A 265 28.03 2.17 5.64
N VAL A 266 28.04 2.62 4.38
CA VAL A 266 27.39 3.86 3.94
C VAL A 266 26.73 3.69 2.57
N GLY A 267 25.76 4.55 2.28
CA GLY A 267 25.10 4.62 0.98
C GLY A 267 24.38 3.32 0.60
N TRP A 268 24.68 2.79 -0.58
CA TRP A 268 23.93 1.66 -1.14
C TRP A 268 24.29 0.31 -0.52
N VAL A 269 25.52 0.15 -0.04
CA VAL A 269 25.96 -1.06 0.69
C VAL A 269 25.23 -1.14 2.02
N HIS A 270 25.18 -0.04 2.77
CA HIS A 270 24.38 0.08 3.99
C HIS A 270 22.90 -0.26 3.76
N THR A 271 22.32 0.27 2.68
CA THR A 271 20.94 -0.02 2.29
C THR A 271 20.71 -1.51 2.05
N LEU A 272 21.66 -2.18 1.39
CA LEU A 272 21.63 -3.63 1.17
C LEU A 272 21.74 -4.41 2.49
N CYS A 273 22.69 -4.05 3.36
CA CYS A 273 22.89 -4.72 4.64
C CYS A 273 21.64 -4.60 5.54
N ILE A 274 21.06 -3.40 5.67
CA ILE A 274 19.79 -3.19 6.41
C ILE A 274 18.70 -4.10 5.86
N PHE A 275 18.55 -4.16 4.53
CA PHE A 275 17.53 -5.00 3.91
C PHE A 275 17.74 -6.48 4.24
N LEU A 276 18.95 -7.00 4.02
CA LEU A 276 19.29 -8.40 4.24
C LEU A 276 19.13 -8.79 5.72
N GLN A 277 19.57 -7.93 6.64
CA GLN A 277 19.37 -8.12 8.08
C GLN A 277 17.88 -8.16 8.44
N LYS A 278 17.05 -7.24 7.90
CA LYS A 278 15.60 -7.21 8.19
C LYS A 278 14.85 -8.43 7.67
N ILE A 279 15.37 -9.11 6.64
CA ILE A 279 14.81 -10.38 6.14
C ILE A 279 15.47 -11.62 6.76
N GLY A 280 16.26 -11.44 7.82
CA GLY A 280 16.81 -12.53 8.64
C GLY A 280 18.10 -13.14 8.10
N CYS A 281 18.77 -12.52 7.13
CA CYS A 281 20.11 -12.92 6.72
C CYS A 281 21.15 -12.44 7.73
N LEU A 282 22.19 -13.24 7.92
CA LEU A 282 23.35 -12.93 8.76
C LEU A 282 24.55 -12.68 7.86
N GLU A 283 25.25 -11.57 8.07
CA GLU A 283 26.50 -11.28 7.38
C GLU A 283 27.60 -12.18 7.91
N VAL A 284 28.30 -12.86 7.01
CA VAL A 284 29.40 -13.78 7.34
C VAL A 284 30.74 -13.21 6.89
N ALA A 285 30.74 -12.50 5.76
CA ALA A 285 31.89 -11.75 5.25
C ALA A 285 31.41 -10.60 4.36
N ALA A 286 32.33 -9.74 3.94
CA ALA A 286 32.04 -8.72 2.93
C ALA A 286 31.43 -9.39 1.69
N TRP A 287 30.27 -8.88 1.25
CA TRP A 287 29.52 -9.40 0.11
C TRP A 287 28.95 -10.82 0.25
N ARG A 288 28.97 -11.40 1.47
CA ARG A 288 28.49 -12.76 1.73
C ARG A 288 27.60 -12.85 2.96
N TRP A 289 26.43 -13.43 2.77
CA TRP A 289 25.43 -13.63 3.81
C TRP A 289 24.92 -15.07 3.83
N THR A 290 24.54 -15.54 5.01
CA THR A 290 23.83 -16.81 5.20
C THR A 290 22.40 -16.57 5.67
N THR A 291 21.50 -17.45 5.27
CA THR A 291 20.12 -17.48 5.74
C THR A 291 19.98 -18.51 6.87
N ARG A 292 18.97 -18.37 7.72
CA ARG A 292 18.72 -19.35 8.80
C ARG A 292 18.37 -20.76 8.29
N LEU A 293 18.04 -20.93 7.02
CA LEU A 293 17.84 -22.22 6.36
C LEU A 293 19.13 -22.79 5.73
N GLY A 294 20.28 -22.15 5.96
CA GLY A 294 21.56 -22.55 5.37
C GLY A 294 21.76 -22.12 3.91
N GLY A 295 20.79 -21.43 3.29
CA GLY A 295 20.99 -20.85 1.97
C GLY A 295 22.00 -19.70 1.99
N ILE A 296 22.84 -19.61 0.97
CA ILE A 296 23.94 -18.64 0.86
C ILE A 296 23.56 -17.54 -0.15
N ILE A 297 23.90 -16.29 0.17
CA ILE A 297 23.85 -15.15 -0.75
C ILE A 297 25.28 -14.66 -0.87
N ASP A 298 25.95 -14.99 -1.97
CA ASP A 298 27.33 -14.60 -2.24
C ASP A 298 27.38 -13.73 -3.50
N LEU A 299 28.03 -12.57 -3.39
CA LEU A 299 28.22 -11.62 -4.49
C LEU A 299 29.68 -11.49 -4.90
N ASP A 300 30.57 -12.34 -4.39
CA ASP A 300 31.97 -12.42 -4.82
C ASP A 300 32.11 -13.39 -6.00
N PRO A 301 32.43 -12.91 -7.23
CA PRO A 301 32.59 -13.77 -8.40
C PRO A 301 33.71 -14.81 -8.30
N SER A 302 34.65 -14.66 -7.34
CA SER A 302 35.72 -15.63 -7.10
C SER A 302 35.31 -16.79 -6.19
N SER A 303 34.16 -16.67 -5.51
CA SER A 303 33.62 -17.68 -4.61
C SER A 303 32.98 -18.84 -5.39
N GLU A 304 33.14 -20.07 -4.90
CA GLU A 304 32.45 -21.26 -5.44
C GLU A 304 30.92 -21.17 -5.28
N ASP A 305 30.45 -20.40 -4.29
CA ASP A 305 29.02 -20.20 -4.01
C ASP A 305 28.38 -19.11 -4.90
N PHE A 306 29.16 -18.49 -5.80
CA PHE A 306 28.65 -17.44 -6.68
C PHE A 306 27.73 -17.99 -7.77
N ASP A 307 26.46 -17.63 -7.70
CA ASP A 307 25.47 -18.04 -8.69
C ASP A 307 25.51 -17.16 -9.96
N GLN A 308 25.93 -17.75 -11.08
CA GLN A 308 26.00 -17.08 -12.38
C GLN A 308 24.63 -16.73 -12.99
N THR A 309 23.54 -17.34 -12.52
CA THR A 309 22.19 -17.20 -13.11
C THR A 309 21.26 -16.28 -12.32
N SER A 310 21.65 -15.85 -11.12
CA SER A 310 20.83 -15.16 -10.10
C SER A 310 19.66 -15.96 -9.52
N GLY A 311 19.42 -17.17 -10.02
CA GLY A 311 18.34 -18.04 -9.58
C GLY A 311 18.42 -18.35 -8.09
N ALA A 312 19.58 -18.81 -7.63
CA ALA A 312 19.87 -19.18 -6.25
C ALA A 312 19.88 -17.94 -5.33
N VAL A 313 20.58 -16.86 -5.70
CA VAL A 313 20.58 -15.59 -4.93
C VAL A 313 19.14 -15.10 -4.72
N GLY A 314 18.37 -15.02 -5.81
CA GLY A 314 17.00 -14.58 -5.75
C GLY A 314 16.10 -15.56 -4.99
N HIS A 315 16.35 -16.86 -5.04
CA HIS A 315 15.62 -17.88 -4.29
C HIS A 315 15.89 -17.77 -2.79
N ASN A 316 17.16 -17.80 -2.37
CA ASN A 316 17.58 -17.71 -0.98
C ASN A 316 17.07 -16.43 -0.30
N THR A 317 17.11 -15.29 -1.02
CA THR A 317 16.52 -14.03 -0.52
C THR A 317 15.01 -14.15 -0.30
N ARG A 318 14.28 -14.83 -1.20
CA ARG A 318 12.83 -15.02 -1.04
C ARG A 318 12.51 -15.93 0.13
N GLU A 319 13.26 -17.02 0.31
CA GLU A 319 13.01 -17.96 1.41
C GLU A 319 13.35 -17.36 2.77
N ALA A 320 14.47 -16.63 2.88
CA ALA A 320 14.82 -15.88 4.09
C ALA A 320 13.70 -14.92 4.52
N TRP A 321 13.17 -14.15 3.57
CA TRP A 321 12.03 -13.25 3.82
C TRP A 321 10.78 -13.99 4.29
N ARG A 322 10.43 -15.11 3.65
CA ARG A 322 9.26 -15.92 4.03
C ARG A 322 9.41 -16.53 5.42
N GLN A 323 10.58 -17.07 5.72
CA GLN A 323 10.90 -17.61 7.03
C GLN A 323 10.79 -16.52 8.10
N THR A 324 11.37 -15.35 7.86
CA THR A 324 11.28 -14.22 8.80
C THR A 324 9.83 -13.82 9.09
N LEU A 325 8.96 -13.78 8.07
CA LEU A 325 7.53 -13.52 8.29
C LEU A 325 6.86 -14.62 9.12
N PHE A 326 7.20 -15.88 8.86
CA PHE A 326 6.65 -17.01 9.61
C PHE A 326 7.11 -16.99 11.08
N GLU A 327 8.39 -16.69 11.33
CA GLU A 327 8.95 -16.59 12.68
C GLU A 327 8.37 -15.42 13.46
N ARG A 328 8.18 -14.24 12.82
CA ARG A 328 7.49 -13.09 13.44
C ARG A 328 6.06 -13.46 13.86
N TRP A 329 5.37 -14.24 13.02
CA TRP A 329 4.05 -14.75 13.38
C TRP A 329 4.11 -15.75 14.54
N LEU A 330 5.05 -16.71 14.53
CA LEU A 330 5.20 -17.71 15.60
C LEU A 330 5.59 -17.11 16.95
N ALA A 331 6.36 -16.03 16.96
CA ALA A 331 6.76 -15.31 18.17
C ALA A 331 5.56 -14.71 18.92
N ARG A 332 4.38 -14.64 18.31
CA ARG A 332 3.17 -14.17 18.97
C ARG A 332 2.62 -15.23 19.93
N THR A 333 2.26 -14.80 21.14
CA THR A 333 1.65 -15.66 22.16
C THR A 333 0.37 -16.35 21.65
N ASP A 334 -0.39 -15.68 20.79
CA ASP A 334 -1.67 -16.19 20.28
C ASP A 334 -1.51 -17.19 19.13
N ALA A 335 -0.31 -17.43 18.58
CA ALA A 335 -0.10 -18.37 17.48
C ALA A 335 -0.47 -19.81 17.86
N LYS A 336 -0.14 -20.26 19.09
CA LYS A 336 -0.31 -21.63 19.60
C LYS A 336 0.19 -22.74 18.65
N CYS A 337 1.22 -22.43 17.85
CA CYS A 337 1.85 -23.34 16.89
C CYS A 337 3.39 -23.31 17.02
N GLN A 338 3.93 -22.94 18.19
CA GLN A 338 5.35 -22.68 18.40
C GLN A 338 6.27 -23.86 18.05
N ALA A 339 5.77 -25.09 18.13
CA ALA A 339 6.50 -26.30 17.74
C ALA A 339 6.60 -26.51 16.20
N SER A 340 6.00 -25.65 15.39
CA SER A 340 5.94 -25.84 13.94
C SER A 340 7.15 -25.21 13.26
N ALA A 341 7.85 -25.97 12.41
CA ALA A 341 8.95 -25.45 11.61
C ALA A 341 8.48 -24.87 10.27
N TYR A 342 9.18 -23.83 9.79
CA TYR A 342 9.02 -23.33 8.43
C TYR A 342 9.57 -24.37 7.43
N THR A 343 8.82 -24.66 6.37
CA THR A 343 9.35 -25.35 5.19
C THR A 343 8.79 -24.72 3.91
N GLU A 344 9.65 -24.59 2.89
CA GLU A 344 9.23 -24.03 1.59
C GLU A 344 8.14 -24.89 0.95
N GLN A 345 8.31 -26.22 0.97
CA GLN A 345 7.39 -27.17 0.36
C GLN A 345 5.96 -26.98 0.90
N ARG A 346 5.82 -26.90 2.23
CA ARG A 346 4.55 -26.63 2.90
C ARG A 346 3.95 -25.29 2.48
N CYS A 347 4.73 -24.22 2.47
CA CYS A 347 4.26 -22.90 2.04
C CYS A 347 3.80 -22.90 0.57
N THR A 348 4.50 -23.62 -0.31
CA THR A 348 4.14 -23.77 -1.71
C THR A 348 2.86 -24.58 -1.90
N LEU A 349 2.70 -25.69 -1.18
CA LEU A 349 1.47 -26.50 -1.20
C LEU A 349 0.29 -25.69 -0.69
N THR A 350 0.41 -25.04 0.47
CA THR A 350 -0.67 -24.20 1.05
C THR A 350 -1.07 -23.08 0.09
N ARG A 351 -0.12 -22.37 -0.54
CA ARG A 351 -0.44 -21.33 -1.55
C ARG A 351 -1.27 -21.86 -2.72
N LYS A 352 -1.02 -23.10 -3.17
CA LYS A 352 -1.77 -23.73 -4.26
C LYS A 352 -3.20 -24.10 -3.85
N LEU A 353 -3.46 -24.42 -2.58
CA LEU A 353 -4.77 -24.85 -2.08
C LEU A 353 -5.75 -23.69 -1.89
N VAL A 354 -5.24 -22.55 -1.43
CA VAL A 354 -6.04 -21.38 -1.06
C VAL A 354 -6.94 -20.88 -2.19
N ALA A 355 -6.47 -20.99 -3.43
CA ALA A 355 -7.17 -20.52 -4.63
C ALA A 355 -7.78 -19.10 -4.42
N ASN A 356 -8.77 -18.69 -5.22
CA ASN A 356 -9.34 -17.34 -5.15
C ASN A 356 -10.38 -17.18 -4.03
N ASP A 357 -10.39 -18.08 -3.04
CA ASP A 357 -11.43 -18.17 -2.05
C ASP A 357 -11.11 -17.29 -0.83
N THR A 358 -12.04 -16.41 -0.46
CA THR A 358 -11.83 -15.46 0.65
C THR A 358 -11.92 -16.14 2.01
N HIS A 359 -12.72 -17.20 2.15
CA HIS A 359 -12.88 -17.95 3.40
C HIS A 359 -11.67 -18.84 3.66
N ARG A 360 -11.20 -19.58 2.66
CA ARG A 360 -9.93 -20.31 2.73
C ARG A 360 -8.79 -19.35 3.06
N PHE A 361 -8.76 -18.18 2.40
CA PHE A 361 -7.73 -17.17 2.70
C PHE A 361 -7.79 -16.65 4.14
N ALA A 362 -8.99 -16.47 4.66
CA ALA A 362 -9.20 -16.08 6.02
C ALA A 362 -8.78 -17.17 7.02
N VAL A 363 -9.07 -18.44 6.76
CA VAL A 363 -8.69 -19.55 7.64
C VAL A 363 -7.18 -19.63 7.81
N PHE A 364 -6.39 -19.67 6.73
CA PHE A 364 -4.94 -19.86 6.88
C PHE A 364 -4.21 -18.65 7.43
N THR A 365 -4.80 -17.45 7.32
CA THR A 365 -4.27 -16.24 7.96
C THR A 365 -4.72 -16.10 9.43
N GLY A 366 -5.45 -17.09 9.97
CA GLY A 366 -5.94 -17.07 11.35
C GLY A 366 -7.15 -16.16 11.59
N ALA A 367 -7.81 -15.72 10.52
CA ALA A 367 -9.01 -14.91 10.54
C ALA A 367 -10.29 -15.77 10.68
N SER A 368 -10.27 -16.75 11.58
CA SER A 368 -11.30 -17.79 11.73
C SER A 368 -12.64 -17.28 12.30
N VAL A 369 -12.72 -16.01 12.71
CA VAL A 369 -13.93 -15.34 13.26
C VAL A 369 -14.64 -16.19 14.32
N ILE A 370 -14.05 -16.27 15.51
CA ILE A 370 -14.57 -17.10 16.61
C ILE A 370 -15.57 -16.29 17.45
N PRO A 371 -16.78 -16.81 17.77
CA PRO A 371 -17.73 -16.14 18.67
C PRO A 371 -17.10 -15.71 19.99
N GLN A 372 -16.25 -16.57 20.57
CA GLN A 372 -15.49 -16.27 21.78
C GLN A 372 -14.63 -15.01 21.65
N LYS A 373 -13.89 -14.84 20.56
CA LYS A 373 -13.06 -13.64 20.33
C LYS A 373 -13.92 -12.40 20.12
N PHE A 374 -15.06 -12.54 19.46
CA PHE A 374 -15.98 -11.42 19.24
C PHE A 374 -16.60 -10.95 20.55
N GLU A 375 -17.03 -11.86 21.41
CA GLU A 375 -17.57 -11.54 22.72
C GLU A 375 -16.54 -11.00 23.69
N VAL A 376 -15.27 -11.43 23.65
CA VAL A 376 -14.21 -10.75 24.43
C VAL A 376 -14.07 -9.28 24.00
N MET A 377 -14.18 -8.98 22.71
CA MET A 377 -14.16 -7.59 22.22
C MET A 377 -15.41 -6.80 22.67
N LEU A 378 -16.60 -7.41 22.62
CA LEU A 378 -17.84 -6.78 23.11
C LEU A 378 -17.85 -6.63 24.62
N SER A 379 -17.38 -7.63 25.37
CA SER A 379 -17.32 -7.64 26.83
C SER A 379 -16.45 -6.51 27.38
N ARG A 380 -15.35 -6.16 26.70
CA ARG A 380 -14.57 -4.94 27.05
C ARG A 380 -15.38 -3.66 26.93
N LYS A 381 -16.26 -3.58 25.92
CA LYS A 381 -17.18 -2.46 25.71
C LYS A 381 -18.35 -2.50 26.69
N ASN A 382 -18.88 -3.69 26.98
CA ASN A 382 -20.00 -3.92 27.90
C ASN A 382 -19.59 -3.63 29.35
N ARG A 383 -18.39 -4.04 29.79
CA ARG A 383 -17.86 -3.69 31.11
C ARG A 383 -17.71 -2.18 31.30
N ARG A 384 -17.25 -1.45 30.27
CA ARG A 384 -17.24 0.03 30.30
C ARG A 384 -18.62 0.65 30.44
N ASN A 385 -19.67 -0.08 30.05
CA ASN A 385 -21.06 0.36 30.09
C ASN A 385 -21.87 -0.34 31.22
N GLY A 386 -21.21 -1.00 32.18
CA GLY A 386 -21.88 -1.66 33.32
C GLY A 386 -22.73 -2.90 32.96
N ARG A 387 -22.52 -3.53 31.80
CA ARG A 387 -23.25 -4.72 31.37
C ARG A 387 -22.47 -6.01 31.63
N GLU A 388 -23.15 -7.04 32.12
CA GLU A 388 -22.55 -8.37 32.31
C GLU A 388 -22.13 -9.02 30.98
N PRO A 389 -21.06 -9.84 30.97
CA PRO A 389 -20.66 -10.61 29.80
C PRO A 389 -21.71 -11.69 29.48
N ASN A 390 -22.12 -11.80 28.22
CA ASN A 390 -22.98 -12.90 27.79
C ASN A 390 -22.23 -14.24 27.86
N THR A 391 -22.93 -15.30 28.27
CA THR A 391 -22.45 -16.68 28.13
C THR A 391 -22.30 -17.02 26.65
N ILE A 392 -21.10 -17.44 26.25
CA ILE A 392 -20.77 -17.67 24.84
C ILE A 392 -21.04 -19.14 24.52
N LEU A 393 -22.09 -19.39 23.75
CA LEU A 393 -22.48 -20.75 23.34
C LEU A 393 -21.96 -21.07 21.94
N CYS A 394 -21.65 -22.33 21.68
CA CYS A 394 -21.51 -22.81 20.30
C CYS A 394 -22.81 -22.51 19.53
N PRO A 395 -22.76 -21.97 18.31
CA PRO A 395 -23.98 -21.66 17.59
C PRO A 395 -24.76 -22.90 17.16
N TRP A 396 -24.11 -24.08 17.08
CA TRP A 396 -24.77 -25.34 16.71
C TRP A 396 -25.22 -26.15 17.92
N CYS A 397 -24.31 -26.68 18.74
CA CYS A 397 -24.69 -27.53 19.88
C CYS A 397 -25.14 -26.77 21.13
N LYS A 398 -25.03 -25.43 21.15
CA LYS A 398 -25.41 -24.56 22.28
C LYS A 398 -24.64 -24.81 23.59
N GLU A 399 -23.52 -25.53 23.57
CA GLU A 399 -22.69 -25.73 24.75
C GLU A 399 -21.81 -24.50 25.08
N VAL A 400 -21.68 -24.20 26.38
CA VAL A 400 -20.89 -23.06 26.91
C VAL A 400 -19.38 -23.20 26.64
N ARG A 401 -18.86 -24.43 26.70
CA ARG A 401 -17.44 -24.71 26.44
C ARG A 401 -17.12 -24.89 24.94
N GLY A 402 -18.13 -24.79 24.07
CA GLY A 402 -18.02 -25.10 22.64
C GLY A 402 -17.79 -23.91 21.70
N ALA A 403 -17.63 -22.69 22.21
CA ALA A 403 -17.53 -21.49 21.37
C ALA A 403 -16.12 -21.19 20.82
N ASP A 404 -15.15 -22.10 20.99
CA ASP A 404 -13.80 -21.97 20.43
C ASP A 404 -13.68 -22.61 19.03
N TRP A 405 -12.63 -22.23 18.29
CA TRP A 405 -12.41 -22.72 16.93
C TRP A 405 -12.21 -24.24 16.87
N GLU A 406 -11.56 -24.79 17.89
CA GLU A 406 -11.20 -26.21 17.93
C GLU A 406 -12.46 -27.07 18.06
N HIS A 407 -13.37 -26.69 18.94
CA HIS A 407 -14.66 -27.35 19.08
C HIS A 407 -15.48 -27.20 17.80
N MET A 408 -15.68 -25.98 17.31
CA MET A 408 -16.54 -25.72 16.15
C MET A 408 -16.09 -26.49 14.89
N VAL A 409 -14.78 -26.60 14.65
CA VAL A 409 -14.28 -27.29 13.45
C VAL A 409 -14.19 -28.80 13.66
N TRP A 410 -13.72 -29.26 14.84
CA TRP A 410 -13.27 -30.64 14.99
C TRP A 410 -14.05 -31.48 15.99
N LYS A 411 -14.68 -30.88 17.00
CA LYS A 411 -15.31 -31.62 18.12
C LYS A 411 -16.83 -31.51 18.17
N CYS A 412 -17.42 -30.52 17.51
CA CYS A 412 -18.85 -30.27 17.55
C CYS A 412 -19.58 -31.31 16.69
N GLU A 413 -20.34 -32.21 17.31
CA GLU A 413 -21.14 -33.20 16.59
C GLU A 413 -22.23 -32.54 15.72
N ALA A 414 -22.80 -31.44 16.21
CA ALA A 414 -23.79 -30.64 15.48
C ALA A 414 -23.20 -29.78 14.36
N SER A 415 -21.88 -29.76 14.17
CA SER A 415 -21.27 -28.99 13.06
C SER A 415 -21.59 -29.59 11.70
N GLY A 416 -21.92 -30.89 11.61
CA GLY A 416 -22.05 -31.58 10.33
C GLY A 416 -20.69 -31.90 9.68
N LYS A 417 -19.63 -32.02 10.50
CA LYS A 417 -18.30 -32.43 10.04
C LYS A 417 -18.39 -33.77 9.29
N PRO A 418 -17.79 -33.89 8.09
CA PRO A 418 -17.77 -35.16 7.39
C PRO A 418 -17.16 -36.28 8.26
N PRO A 419 -17.77 -37.48 8.32
CA PRO A 419 -17.30 -38.57 9.17
C PRO A 419 -15.91 -39.07 8.78
N GLU A 420 -15.59 -39.05 7.49
CA GLU A 420 -14.28 -39.43 6.92
C GLU A 420 -13.16 -38.43 7.25
N LEU A 421 -13.50 -37.21 7.65
CA LEU A 421 -12.55 -36.14 7.92
C LEU A 421 -12.16 -36.13 9.41
N ALA A 422 -11.16 -36.93 9.77
CA ALA A 422 -10.58 -36.91 11.11
C ALA A 422 -9.82 -35.60 11.39
N ALA A 423 -9.82 -35.17 12.65
CA ALA A 423 -9.07 -34.00 13.10
C ALA A 423 -7.57 -34.17 12.80
N PRO A 424 -6.91 -33.21 12.12
CA PRO A 424 -5.49 -33.32 11.81
C PRO A 424 -4.63 -33.38 13.08
N THR A 425 -3.60 -34.23 13.07
CA THR A 425 -2.59 -34.29 14.14
C THR A 425 -1.61 -33.13 14.06
N ASP A 426 -1.30 -32.67 12.84
CA ASP A 426 -0.45 -31.51 12.61
C ASP A 426 -1.15 -30.19 13.02
N LEU A 427 -0.48 -29.42 13.88
CA LEU A 427 -1.04 -28.21 14.49
C LEU A 427 -1.34 -27.10 13.47
N LEU A 428 -0.49 -26.90 12.46
CA LEU A 428 -0.72 -25.87 11.44
C LEU A 428 -1.93 -26.21 10.56
N GLN A 429 -2.08 -27.48 10.19
CA GLN A 429 -3.22 -27.95 9.44
C GLN A 429 -4.50 -27.89 10.27
N ARG A 430 -4.48 -28.38 11.50
CA ARG A 430 -5.63 -28.37 12.41
C ARG A 430 -6.12 -26.96 12.71
N ARG A 431 -5.20 -26.00 12.90
CA ARG A 431 -5.55 -24.63 13.31
C ARG A 431 -5.82 -23.70 12.14
N LEU A 432 -5.01 -23.78 11.09
CA LEU A 432 -4.98 -22.83 9.98
C LEU A 432 -5.26 -23.49 8.62
N GLY A 433 -5.50 -24.79 8.55
CA GLY A 433 -5.72 -25.48 7.27
C GLY A 433 -4.51 -25.45 6.33
N TRP A 434 -3.30 -25.26 6.88
CA TRP A 434 -2.08 -25.39 6.09
C TRP A 434 -1.92 -26.82 5.58
N ALA A 435 -1.34 -26.98 4.39
CA ALA A 435 -1.06 -28.29 3.83
C ALA A 435 -0.11 -29.08 4.74
N SER A 436 -0.40 -30.37 4.97
CA SER A 436 0.58 -31.32 5.48
C SER A 436 1.33 -31.97 4.32
N THR A 437 2.65 -32.07 4.43
CA THR A 437 3.50 -32.77 3.45
C THR A 437 3.33 -34.29 3.53
N ALA A 438 2.87 -34.81 4.66
CA ALA A 438 2.61 -36.23 4.88
C ALA A 438 1.22 -36.69 4.39
N ARG A 439 0.41 -35.80 3.81
CA ARG A 439 -0.96 -36.10 3.39
C ARG A 439 -1.16 -35.78 1.90
N THR A 440 -2.14 -36.44 1.30
CA THR A 440 -2.48 -36.23 -0.12
C THR A 440 -3.04 -34.83 -0.36
N ARG A 441 -2.92 -34.34 -1.60
CA ARG A 441 -3.51 -33.06 -2.01
C ARG A 441 -5.02 -33.01 -1.79
N ALA A 442 -5.73 -34.11 -2.07
CA ALA A 442 -7.17 -34.22 -1.87
C ALA A 442 -7.56 -34.05 -0.40
N TYR A 443 -6.85 -34.74 0.52
CA TYR A 443 -7.07 -34.58 1.95
C TYR A 443 -6.79 -33.15 2.43
N ASN A 444 -5.67 -32.56 2.01
CA ASN A 444 -5.33 -31.18 2.38
C ASN A 444 -6.39 -30.17 1.90
N PHE A 445 -6.95 -30.40 0.72
CA PHE A 445 -8.04 -29.58 0.19
C PHE A 445 -9.32 -29.76 0.99
N ALA A 446 -9.74 -31.00 1.26
CA ALA A 446 -10.94 -31.30 2.05
C ALA A 446 -10.90 -30.67 3.46
N VAL A 447 -9.74 -30.74 4.14
CA VAL A 447 -9.52 -30.06 5.43
C VAL A 447 -9.75 -28.55 5.32
N LEU A 448 -9.08 -27.90 4.36
CA LEU A 448 -9.16 -26.44 4.22
C LEU A 448 -10.56 -26.00 3.80
N ASP A 449 -11.24 -26.78 2.97
CA ASP A 449 -12.59 -26.51 2.50
C ASP A 449 -13.61 -26.62 3.63
N TRP A 450 -13.54 -27.68 4.43
CA TRP A 450 -14.34 -27.83 5.65
C TRP A 450 -14.15 -26.64 6.60
N MET A 451 -12.90 -26.24 6.87
CA MET A 451 -12.63 -25.09 7.73
C MET A 451 -13.19 -23.77 7.16
N ALA A 452 -13.18 -23.63 5.83
CA ALA A 452 -13.74 -22.46 5.15
C ALA A 452 -15.28 -22.42 5.25
N ASP A 453 -15.94 -23.58 5.11
CA ASP A 453 -17.39 -23.75 5.30
C ASP A 453 -17.82 -23.42 6.73
N VAL A 454 -17.16 -24.00 7.73
CA VAL A 454 -17.40 -23.70 9.15
C VAL A 454 -17.29 -22.19 9.40
N ARG A 455 -16.25 -21.54 8.86
CA ARG A 455 -16.10 -20.08 8.97
C ARG A 455 -17.23 -19.32 8.28
N GLN A 456 -17.66 -19.76 7.10
CA GLN A 456 -18.75 -19.14 6.37
C GLN A 456 -20.05 -19.20 7.17
N ARG A 457 -20.41 -20.38 7.69
CA ARG A 457 -21.62 -20.59 8.50
C ARG A 457 -21.63 -19.75 9.78
N ILE A 458 -20.50 -19.66 10.49
CA ILE A 458 -20.37 -18.78 11.66
C ILE A 458 -20.64 -17.30 11.29
N LEU A 459 -20.18 -16.87 10.11
CA LEU A 459 -20.45 -15.51 9.65
C LEU A 459 -21.92 -15.30 9.31
N GLU A 460 -22.54 -16.24 8.60
CA GLU A 460 -23.96 -16.21 8.24
C GLU A 460 -24.85 -16.10 9.48
N GLU A 461 -24.65 -16.97 10.47
CA GLU A 461 -25.39 -16.93 11.75
C GLU A 461 -25.23 -15.59 12.47
N ARG A 462 -24.01 -15.02 12.44
CA ARG A 462 -23.74 -13.72 13.05
C ARG A 462 -24.43 -12.58 12.30
N TYR A 463 -24.47 -12.62 10.98
CA TYR A 463 -25.16 -11.60 10.17
C TYR A 463 -26.67 -11.70 10.33
N GLU A 464 -27.23 -12.91 10.35
CA GLU A 464 -28.64 -13.14 10.65
C GLU A 464 -29.01 -12.61 12.03
N HIS A 465 -28.21 -12.89 13.07
CA HIS A 465 -28.45 -12.38 14.41
C HIS A 465 -28.50 -10.85 14.42
N LYS A 466 -27.53 -10.19 13.77
CA LYS A 466 -27.51 -8.72 13.66
C LYS A 466 -28.70 -8.16 12.89
N GLN A 467 -29.13 -8.82 11.82
CA GLN A 467 -30.31 -8.41 11.08
C GLN A 467 -31.57 -8.54 11.94
N ARG A 468 -31.72 -9.64 12.69
CA ARG A 468 -32.83 -9.84 13.64
C ARG A 468 -32.83 -8.77 14.73
N GLU A 469 -31.67 -8.42 15.28
CA GLU A 469 -31.53 -7.31 16.25
C GLU A 469 -31.92 -5.96 15.65
N LEU A 470 -31.47 -5.65 14.43
CA LEU A 470 -31.81 -4.40 13.74
C LEU A 470 -33.33 -4.29 13.53
N VAL A 471 -33.96 -5.38 13.08
CA VAL A 471 -35.42 -5.44 12.90
C VAL A 471 -36.14 -5.25 14.24
N ARG A 472 -35.68 -5.88 15.32
CA ARG A 472 -36.25 -5.67 16.67
C ARG A 472 -36.12 -4.22 17.14
N GLN A 473 -34.97 -3.59 16.93
CA GLN A 473 -34.75 -2.19 17.28
C GLN A 473 -35.68 -1.26 16.48
N GLN A 474 -35.84 -1.50 15.19
CA GLN A 474 -36.77 -0.74 14.35
C GLN A 474 -38.22 -0.93 14.80
N GLN A 475 -38.63 -2.15 15.16
CA GLN A 475 -39.96 -2.41 15.70
C GLN A 475 -40.19 -1.72 17.05
N GLN A 476 -39.18 -1.71 17.93
CA GLN A 476 -39.25 -1.02 19.22
C GLN A 476 -39.36 0.50 19.04
N GLN A 477 -38.57 1.08 18.13
CA GLN A 477 -38.68 2.50 17.77
C GLN A 477 -40.07 2.84 17.21
N ARG A 478 -40.62 2.00 16.32
CA ARG A 478 -41.99 2.17 15.81
C ARG A 478 -43.01 2.14 16.94
N ARG A 479 -42.93 1.18 17.86
CA ARG A 479 -43.81 1.11 19.03
C ARG A 479 -43.70 2.35 19.92
N GLN A 480 -42.50 2.87 20.14
CA GLN A 480 -42.29 4.11 20.91
C GLN A 480 -42.92 5.33 20.23
N VAL A 481 -42.75 5.45 18.91
CA VAL A 481 -43.37 6.54 18.12
C VAL A 481 -44.89 6.42 18.15
N THR A 482 -45.45 5.21 17.95
CA THR A 482 -46.90 4.98 18.05
C THR A 482 -47.42 5.29 19.45
N ALA A 483 -46.75 4.82 20.50
CA ALA A 483 -47.15 5.13 21.88
C ALA A 483 -47.12 6.63 22.17
N ALA A 484 -46.08 7.35 21.73
CA ALA A 484 -46.00 8.80 21.87
C ALA A 484 -47.12 9.52 21.09
N ALA A 485 -47.44 9.05 19.88
CA ALA A 485 -48.54 9.60 19.09
C ALA A 485 -49.91 9.35 19.75
N THR A 486 -50.14 8.16 20.30
CA THR A 486 -51.35 7.85 21.07
C THR A 486 -51.46 8.73 22.30
N THR A 487 -50.39 8.89 23.09
CA THR A 487 -50.36 9.79 24.25
C THR A 487 -50.66 11.24 23.85
N ALA A 488 -50.09 11.72 22.74
CA ALA A 488 -50.36 13.08 22.24
C ALA A 488 -51.80 13.24 21.72
N ALA A 489 -52.40 12.20 21.13
CA ALA A 489 -53.80 12.22 20.70
C ALA A 489 -54.76 12.23 21.90
N THR A 490 -54.50 11.40 22.92
CA THR A 490 -55.25 11.42 24.18
C THR A 490 -55.13 12.76 24.88
N GLY A 491 -53.93 13.35 24.92
CA GLY A 491 -53.72 14.70 25.48
C GLY A 491 -54.50 15.79 24.72
N ARG A 492 -54.58 15.71 23.38
CA ARG A 492 -55.43 16.60 22.58
C ARG A 492 -56.90 16.44 22.88
N GLN A 493 -57.41 15.21 22.96
CA GLN A 493 -58.81 14.95 23.32
C GLN A 493 -59.16 15.47 24.72
N GLN A 494 -58.27 15.28 25.70
CA GLN A 494 -58.46 15.81 27.04
C GLN A 494 -58.51 17.35 27.04
N TRP A 495 -57.60 18.00 26.30
CA TRP A 495 -57.58 19.45 26.15
C TRP A 495 -58.87 19.98 25.47
N GLU A 496 -59.33 19.33 24.40
CA GLU A 496 -60.59 19.66 23.72
C GLU A 496 -61.81 19.51 24.64
N GLN A 497 -61.87 18.43 25.44
CA GLN A 497 -62.92 18.24 26.44
C GLN A 497 -62.89 19.34 27.50
N GLN A 498 -61.70 19.75 27.95
CA GLN A 498 -61.54 20.82 28.93
C GLN A 498 -61.98 22.19 28.38
N GLN A 499 -61.66 22.49 27.12
CA GLN A 499 -62.14 23.68 26.41
C GLN A 499 -63.66 23.71 26.28
N GLN A 500 -64.28 22.59 25.90
CA GLN A 500 -65.73 22.48 25.82
C GLN A 500 -66.40 22.67 27.19
N GLN A 501 -65.81 22.15 28.27
CA GLN A 501 -66.33 22.36 29.62
C GLN A 501 -66.25 23.84 30.04
N GLN A 502 -65.13 24.52 29.76
CA GLN A 502 -65.01 25.97 30.02
C GLN A 502 -66.04 26.79 29.23
N GLN A 503 -66.25 26.48 27.95
CA GLN A 503 -67.27 27.16 27.15
C GLN A 503 -68.68 26.96 27.71
N ARG A 504 -69.02 25.74 28.17
CA ARG A 504 -70.31 25.48 28.82
C ARG A 504 -70.47 26.28 30.12
N GLN A 505 -69.42 26.38 30.94
CA GLN A 505 -69.43 27.20 32.16
C GLN A 505 -69.64 28.69 31.84
N LEU A 506 -68.96 29.22 30.82
CA LEU A 506 -69.14 30.60 30.36
C LEU A 506 -70.57 30.85 29.86
N GLN A 507 -71.14 29.93 29.08
CA GLN A 507 -72.52 30.03 28.62
C GLN A 507 -73.53 29.97 29.78
N GLN A 508 -73.27 29.16 30.81
CA GLN A 508 -74.09 29.14 32.03
C GLN A 508 -73.99 30.46 32.82
N GLN A 509 -72.82 31.08 32.89
CA GLN A 509 -72.65 32.40 33.50
C GLN A 509 -73.39 33.49 32.72
N GLN A 510 -73.37 33.45 31.38
CA GLN A 510 -74.12 34.40 30.54
C GLN A 510 -75.63 34.20 30.59
N ARG A 511 -76.11 32.98 30.90
CA ARG A 511 -77.53 32.69 31.13
C ARG A 511 -78.02 33.04 32.54
N ARG A 512 -77.17 33.58 33.42
CA ARG A 512 -77.68 34.21 34.64
C ARG A 512 -78.49 35.45 34.23
N PRO A 513 -79.80 35.50 34.52
CA PRO A 513 -80.64 36.62 34.14
C PRO A 513 -80.06 37.90 34.74
N LEU A 514 -79.85 38.89 33.87
CA LEU A 514 -79.50 40.26 34.22
C LEU A 514 -80.63 40.81 35.10
N GLY A 515 -80.46 40.67 36.42
CA GLY A 515 -81.26 41.34 37.41
C GLY A 515 -81.16 42.85 37.19
N ASN A 516 -82.33 43.44 36.95
CA ASN A 516 -82.63 44.83 36.71
C ASN A 516 -81.58 45.88 37.12
N HIS A 517 -81.25 46.70 36.13
CA HIS A 517 -80.73 48.06 36.24
C HIS A 517 -81.27 48.84 37.45
N ARG A 518 -80.38 49.53 38.16
CA ARG A 518 -80.35 51.01 38.21
C ARG A 518 -79.19 51.50 39.08
N ASN A 519 -78.56 52.59 38.62
CA ASN A 519 -77.65 53.48 39.35
C ASN A 519 -76.25 52.95 39.68
N ALA A 520 -75.29 53.20 38.79
CA ALA A 520 -73.94 53.56 39.23
C ALA A 520 -73.22 54.40 38.16
N ARG A 521 -72.69 55.53 38.62
CA ARG A 521 -72.03 56.60 37.88
C ARG A 521 -70.72 56.13 37.24
N LEU A 522 -70.46 56.56 36.01
CA LEU A 522 -69.17 56.43 35.33
C LEU A 522 -68.14 57.40 35.95
N PRO A 523 -66.97 56.92 36.40
CA PRO A 523 -65.81 57.76 36.67
C PRO A 523 -65.02 58.03 35.39
N ARG A 524 -64.69 59.30 35.18
CA ARG A 524 -63.72 59.79 34.20
C ARG A 524 -62.30 59.31 34.55
N SER A 525 -61.73 58.41 33.74
CA SER A 525 -60.27 58.34 33.52
C SER A 525 -59.93 57.43 32.33
N LEU A 526 -60.10 57.97 31.11
CA LEU A 526 -59.46 57.45 29.90
C LEU A 526 -58.39 58.46 29.48
N LEU A 527 -57.14 58.18 29.81
CA LEU A 527 -55.96 58.75 29.15
C LEU A 527 -54.78 57.80 29.40
N ALA A 528 -54.44 57.03 28.37
CA ALA A 528 -53.07 56.72 27.91
C ALA A 528 -52.88 55.25 27.51
N GLY A 529 -52.46 55.05 26.26
CA GLY A 529 -51.35 54.12 26.04
C GLY A 529 -51.54 52.95 25.08
N VAL A 530 -52.35 53.07 24.01
CA VAL A 530 -52.12 52.26 22.81
C VAL A 530 -50.80 52.72 22.19
N ARG A 531 -49.72 51.92 22.30
CA ARG A 531 -48.53 51.92 21.41
C ARG A 531 -47.54 50.83 21.84
N ARG A 532 -47.44 49.76 21.04
CA ARG A 532 -46.19 49.14 20.55
C ARG A 532 -46.47 47.73 19.99
N LEU A 533 -46.84 47.69 18.70
CA LEU A 533 -46.61 46.57 17.80
C LEU A 533 -45.77 47.12 16.65
N ALA A 534 -44.45 47.01 16.76
CA ALA A 534 -43.49 47.00 15.66
C ALA A 534 -42.08 46.83 16.23
N ALA A 535 -41.25 46.08 15.52
CA ALA A 535 -39.81 45.86 15.70
C ALA A 535 -39.40 44.72 16.66
N THR A 536 -39.27 43.51 16.12
CA THR A 536 -37.96 42.80 16.07
C THR A 536 -38.01 41.65 15.07
N LYS A 537 -37.72 41.98 13.80
CA LYS A 537 -37.10 41.06 12.84
C LYS A 537 -35.58 41.30 12.94
N LYS A 538 -34.81 40.22 13.13
CA LYS A 538 -33.34 40.01 12.94
C LYS A 538 -32.65 39.46 14.19
N LEU A 539 -32.54 38.14 14.26
CA LEU A 539 -31.30 37.37 14.07
C LEU A 539 -31.65 35.91 13.78
#